data_AF-A0A126PAF7-F1
#
_entry.id   AF-A0A126PAF7-F1
#
_cell.length_a   1.000
_cell.length_b   1.000
_cell.length_c   1.000
_cell.angle_alpha   90.00
_cell.angle_beta   90.00
_cell.angle_gamma   90.00
#
_symmetry.space_group_name_H-M   'P 1'
#
loop_
_entity.id
_entity.type
_entity.pdbx_description
1 polymer ?
#
loop_
_entity_poly.entity_id
_entity_poly.type
_entity_poly.pdbx_seq_one_letter_code
_entity_poly.pdbx_strand_id
1 'polypeptide(L)'
;MKKHYLLLALLWFSTAWHASAQQRVAAVAPAPVDSLRQYLGNMFANVDKTQVPAPYLEEYGYRFLPLRLFNGALVDSNRTTLTLWRQLYATVVSGNINGPDNLPVLSDLNAQIRTQTAASNAIPLIVQRLDYATLRSDAIQAGLLRGQNDQLFDVPGRPASPYLLKTLFAAAPARNVASMGTVSFVFPQALHVQSGGGTVLSLAIDFGDGRGYVTATWGQPIAATYTVAGVKRVKIKLAYSEVFAPSLTKNASTARPSAVPGSPIASVS
;
A
#
# COMPACT_ATOMS: atom_id res chain seq x y z
N MET A 1 34.18 53.54 -56.23
CA MET A 1 33.96 52.09 -56.00
C MET A 1 32.47 51.87 -55.71
N LYS A 2 31.92 50.78 -56.26
CA LYS A 2 30.55 50.62 -56.78
C LYS A 2 29.43 50.67 -55.72
N LYS A 3 28.41 51.51 -55.98
CA LYS A 3 27.05 51.43 -55.40
C LYS A 3 26.14 50.82 -56.47
N HIS A 4 25.33 49.82 -56.15
CA HIS A 4 24.31 49.28 -57.06
C HIS A 4 22.95 49.29 -56.34
N TYR A 5 22.06 50.13 -56.83
CA TYR A 5 20.61 50.00 -56.67
C TYR A 5 20.08 49.27 -57.91
N LEU A 6 19.11 48.38 -57.75
CA LEU A 6 18.15 47.85 -58.73
C LEU A 6 17.43 46.69 -57.99
N LEU A 7 16.11 46.51 -57.91
CA LEU A 7 14.96 47.10 -58.56
C LEU A 7 13.68 46.50 -57.92
N LEU A 8 12.55 47.17 -58.22
CA LEU A 8 11.22 46.61 -58.50
C LEU A 8 10.25 46.26 -57.36
N ALA A 9 9.27 47.15 -57.27
CA ALA A 9 7.93 46.98 -56.74
C ALA A 9 7.10 45.96 -57.55
N LEU A 10 6.30 45.15 -56.84
CA LEU A 10 5.03 44.56 -57.27
C LEU A 10 4.22 44.28 -55.99
N LEU A 11 3.19 45.08 -55.72
CA LEU A 11 1.77 44.71 -55.86
C LEU A 11 1.35 43.54 -54.95
N TRP A 12 0.69 43.85 -53.84
CA TRP A 12 -0.78 43.89 -53.67
C TRP A 12 -1.37 42.54 -53.21
N PHE A 13 -2.30 42.64 -52.24
CA PHE A 13 -3.14 41.59 -51.66
C PHE A 13 -2.48 40.52 -50.79
N SER A 14 -2.55 40.71 -49.47
CA SER A 14 -3.35 39.80 -48.65
C SER A 14 -3.65 40.42 -47.30
N THR A 15 -4.94 40.50 -47.01
CA THR A 15 -5.53 40.75 -45.71
C THR A 15 -5.09 39.66 -44.74
N ALA A 16 -4.09 39.95 -43.90
CA ALA A 16 -3.84 39.14 -42.73
C ALA A 16 -4.80 39.60 -41.63
N TRP A 17 -5.97 38.95 -41.57
CA TRP A 17 -6.77 38.89 -40.36
C TRP A 17 -5.85 38.58 -39.18
N HIS A 18 -5.74 39.51 -38.24
CA HIS A 18 -5.28 39.18 -36.91
C HIS A 18 -6.40 38.39 -36.23
N ALA A 19 -6.40 37.08 -36.45
CA ALA A 19 -7.06 36.17 -35.54
C ALA A 19 -6.25 36.20 -34.24
N SER A 20 -6.69 37.02 -33.28
CA SER A 20 -6.31 36.87 -31.89
C SER A 20 -6.83 35.51 -31.43
N ALA A 21 -5.96 34.50 -31.49
CA ALA A 21 -6.18 33.24 -30.80
C ALA A 21 -6.19 33.56 -29.30
N GLN A 22 -7.37 33.85 -28.76
CA GLN A 22 -7.58 33.95 -27.32
C GLN A 22 -7.34 32.55 -26.77
N GLN A 23 -6.12 32.31 -26.31
CA GLN A 23 -5.73 31.09 -25.61
C GLN A 23 -6.56 31.06 -24.33
N ARG A 24 -7.74 30.42 -24.39
CA ARG A 24 -8.45 29.98 -23.21
C ARG A 24 -7.50 29.05 -22.48
N VAL A 25 -6.79 29.57 -21.49
CA VAL A 25 -6.35 28.77 -20.35
C VAL A 25 -7.64 28.13 -19.86
N ALA A 26 -7.86 26.86 -20.17
CA ALA A 26 -8.90 26.11 -19.50
C ALA A 26 -8.60 26.28 -18.03
N ALA A 27 -9.46 26.99 -17.30
CA ALA A 27 -9.45 26.92 -15.86
C ALA A 27 -9.47 25.42 -15.56
N VAL A 28 -8.39 24.91 -14.94
CA VAL A 28 -8.42 23.59 -14.33
C VAL A 28 -9.62 23.70 -13.38
N ALA A 29 -10.73 23.05 -13.75
CA ALA A 29 -11.86 22.98 -12.85
C ALA A 29 -11.30 22.49 -11.50
N PRO A 30 -11.64 23.14 -10.37
CA PRO A 30 -11.22 22.60 -9.09
C PRO A 30 -11.57 21.12 -9.10
N ALA A 31 -10.58 20.27 -8.78
CA ALA A 31 -10.79 18.84 -8.70
C ALA A 31 -12.11 18.63 -7.95
N PRO A 32 -13.03 17.75 -8.44
CA PRO A 32 -14.32 17.54 -7.78
C PRO A 32 -14.04 17.40 -6.30
N VAL A 33 -14.65 18.26 -5.47
CA VAL A 33 -14.54 18.12 -4.03
C VAL A 33 -15.00 16.70 -3.78
N ASP A 34 -14.05 15.85 -3.37
CA ASP A 34 -14.29 14.43 -3.28
C ASP A 34 -15.44 14.27 -2.28
N SER A 35 -16.63 13.92 -2.79
CA SER A 35 -17.85 13.87 -1.99
C SER A 35 -17.66 12.97 -0.77
N LEU A 36 -16.81 11.94 -0.88
CA LEU A 36 -16.42 11.11 0.24
C LEU A 36 -15.52 11.87 1.22
N ARG A 37 -14.49 12.58 0.75
CA ARG A 37 -13.60 13.35 1.63
C ARG A 37 -14.36 14.41 2.42
N GLN A 38 -15.32 15.10 1.78
CA GLN A 38 -16.17 16.07 2.44
C GLN A 38 -17.09 15.39 3.48
N TYR A 39 -17.73 14.29 3.10
CA TYR A 39 -18.57 13.51 4.00
C TYR A 39 -17.78 13.03 5.23
N LEU A 40 -16.61 12.40 5.04
CA LEU A 40 -15.76 11.94 6.13
C LEU A 40 -15.21 13.11 6.95
N GLY A 41 -14.84 14.21 6.31
CA GLY A 41 -14.43 15.45 6.99
C GLY A 41 -15.51 15.97 7.94
N ASN A 42 -16.78 15.95 7.51
CA ASN A 42 -17.91 16.32 8.34
C ASN A 42 -18.17 15.32 9.47
N MET A 43 -18.12 14.02 9.17
CA MET A 43 -18.36 12.95 10.14
C MET A 43 -17.34 12.97 11.28
N PHE A 44 -16.07 13.25 10.99
CA PHE A 44 -14.97 13.32 11.97
C PHE A 44 -14.63 14.77 12.38
N ALA A 45 -15.52 15.74 12.14
CA ALA A 45 -15.23 17.14 12.42
C ALA A 45 -15.01 17.44 13.90
N ASN A 46 -15.72 16.73 14.79
CA ASN A 46 -15.73 16.99 16.23
C ASN A 46 -14.94 15.97 17.06
N VAL A 47 -14.15 15.11 16.40
CA VAL A 47 -13.20 14.24 17.12
C VAL A 47 -11.84 14.89 17.21
N ASP A 48 -11.17 14.69 18.33
CA ASP A 48 -9.80 15.05 18.56
C ASP A 48 -8.87 14.09 17.81
N LYS A 49 -8.45 14.54 16.62
CA LYS A 49 -7.56 13.79 15.72
C LYS A 49 -6.17 13.55 16.33
N THR A 50 -5.77 14.35 17.31
CA THR A 50 -4.48 14.16 18.00
C THR A 50 -4.43 12.87 18.83
N GLN A 51 -5.59 12.28 19.13
CA GLN A 51 -5.70 11.01 19.85
C GLN A 51 -5.65 9.77 18.95
N VAL A 52 -5.57 9.95 17.63
CA VAL A 52 -5.40 8.85 16.68
C VAL A 52 -3.94 8.38 16.75
N PRO A 53 -3.65 7.12 17.08
CA PRO A 53 -2.29 6.64 17.37
C PRO A 53 -1.39 6.50 16.13
N ALA A 54 -1.93 6.72 14.93
CA ALA A 54 -1.24 6.66 13.65
C ALA A 54 -1.80 7.74 12.72
N PRO A 55 -1.03 8.21 11.72
CA PRO A 55 -1.49 9.24 10.79
C PRO A 55 -2.62 8.79 9.85
N TYR A 56 -2.84 7.47 9.72
CA TYR A 56 -3.87 6.87 8.87
C TYR A 56 -4.97 6.25 9.73
N LEU A 57 -6.22 6.66 9.53
CA LEU A 57 -7.40 6.04 10.13
C LEU A 57 -8.18 5.30 9.03
N GLU A 58 -8.38 3.99 9.20
CA GLU A 58 -9.03 3.14 8.18
C GLU A 58 -10.44 3.63 7.82
N GLU A 59 -11.20 4.12 8.81
CA GLU A 59 -12.54 4.67 8.60
C GLU A 59 -12.55 6.08 7.98
N TYR A 60 -11.39 6.74 7.87
CA TYR A 60 -11.24 8.07 7.25
C TYR A 60 -10.70 8.01 5.81
N GLY A 61 -10.96 6.91 5.10
CA GLY A 61 -10.44 6.70 3.74
C GLY A 61 -11.29 5.77 2.88
N TYR A 62 -10.78 5.52 1.67
CA TYR A 62 -11.31 4.54 0.75
C TYR A 62 -10.84 3.15 1.14
N ARG A 63 -11.79 2.27 1.47
CA ARG A 63 -11.50 0.86 1.75
C ARG A 63 -11.53 0.03 0.47
N PHE A 64 -10.41 -0.07 -0.25
CA PHE A 64 -10.30 -0.96 -1.41
C PHE A 64 -10.17 -2.44 -0.99
N LEU A 65 -9.47 -2.68 0.12
CA LEU A 65 -9.26 -4.03 0.66
C LEU A 65 -9.36 -4.02 2.20
N PRO A 66 -9.78 -5.13 2.82
CA PRO A 66 -9.84 -5.25 4.27
C PRO A 66 -8.42 -5.43 4.85
N LEU A 67 -7.85 -4.35 5.40
CA LEU A 67 -6.47 -4.32 5.93
C LEU A 67 -6.20 -5.38 6.99
N ARG A 68 -7.22 -5.70 7.83
CA ARG A 68 -7.14 -6.69 8.90
C ARG A 68 -6.69 -8.09 8.47
N LEU A 69 -6.86 -8.46 7.19
CA LEU A 69 -6.42 -9.77 6.68
C LEU A 69 -4.91 -9.87 6.50
N PHE A 70 -4.21 -8.74 6.49
CA PHE A 70 -2.79 -8.62 6.18
C PHE A 70 -2.00 -8.19 7.41
N ASN A 71 -2.25 -8.85 8.54
CA ASN A 71 -1.69 -8.51 9.87
C ASN A 71 -0.36 -9.23 10.20
N GLY A 72 0.34 -9.76 9.19
CA GLY A 72 1.58 -10.52 9.35
C GLY A 72 1.43 -12.02 9.58
N ALA A 73 0.22 -12.53 9.83
CA ALA A 73 -0.05 -13.98 9.86
C ALA A 73 -0.45 -14.48 8.46
N LEU A 74 0.15 -15.58 7.98
CA LEU A 74 -0.24 -16.16 6.69
C LEU A 74 -1.60 -16.85 6.79
N VAL A 75 -2.52 -16.50 5.88
CA VAL A 75 -3.82 -17.17 5.70
C VAL A 75 -4.12 -17.30 4.20
N ASP A 76 -5.01 -18.21 3.81
CA ASP A 76 -5.29 -18.40 2.38
C ASP A 76 -5.83 -17.15 1.67
N SER A 77 -6.49 -16.27 2.43
CA SER A 77 -7.10 -15.03 1.94
C SER A 77 -6.18 -13.81 1.90
N ASN A 78 -4.87 -13.95 2.18
CA ASN A 78 -3.95 -12.80 2.22
C ASN A 78 -2.77 -12.89 1.24
N ARG A 79 -2.98 -13.61 0.14
CA ARG A 79 -2.05 -13.65 -0.99
C ARG A 79 -2.06 -12.33 -1.73
N THR A 80 -0.89 -11.85 -2.12
CA THR A 80 -0.69 -10.53 -2.70
C THR A 80 -0.07 -10.60 -4.10
N THR A 81 -0.68 -9.90 -5.04
CA THR A 81 -0.08 -9.51 -6.32
C THR A 81 0.37 -8.06 -6.23
N LEU A 82 1.11 -7.57 -7.23
CA LEU A 82 1.47 -6.15 -7.29
C LEU A 82 0.24 -5.24 -7.29
N THR A 83 -0.87 -5.67 -7.90
CA THR A 83 -2.15 -4.92 -7.88
C THR A 83 -2.74 -4.87 -6.47
N LEU A 84 -2.82 -6.00 -5.77
CA LEU A 84 -3.32 -6.02 -4.39
C LEU A 84 -2.42 -5.23 -3.46
N TRP A 85 -1.09 -5.30 -3.64
CA TRP A 85 -0.14 -4.49 -2.89
C TRP A 85 -0.43 -2.99 -3.04
N ARG A 86 -0.70 -2.51 -4.27
CA ARG A 86 -1.06 -1.12 -4.55
C ARG A 86 -2.41 -0.74 -3.94
N GLN A 87 -3.39 -1.62 -3.97
CA GLN A 87 -4.71 -1.37 -3.38
C GLN A 87 -4.64 -1.29 -1.84
N LEU A 88 -3.81 -2.13 -1.21
CA LEU A 88 -3.55 -2.05 0.23
C LEU A 88 -2.87 -0.73 0.59
N TYR A 89 -1.83 -0.36 -0.18
CA TYR A 89 -1.13 0.91 -0.02
C TYR A 89 -2.08 2.11 -0.15
N ALA A 90 -2.87 2.12 -1.23
CA ALA A 90 -3.87 3.16 -1.49
C ALA A 90 -4.95 3.22 -0.41
N THR A 91 -5.37 2.07 0.14
CA THR A 91 -6.32 2.01 1.26
C THR A 91 -5.76 2.75 2.48
N VAL A 92 -4.53 2.45 2.89
CA VAL A 92 -3.88 3.12 4.04
C VAL A 92 -3.71 4.62 3.79
N VAL A 93 -3.07 5.00 2.69
CA VAL A 93 -2.77 6.41 2.37
C VAL A 93 -4.04 7.25 2.24
N SER A 94 -5.13 6.67 1.71
CA SER A 94 -6.41 7.39 1.62
C SER A 94 -7.03 7.72 2.99
N GLY A 95 -6.63 7.00 4.05
CA GLY A 95 -7.04 7.20 5.43
C GLY A 95 -6.29 8.30 6.16
N ASN A 96 -5.40 9.05 5.50
CA ASN A 96 -4.63 10.11 6.16
C ASN A 96 -5.56 11.16 6.78
N ILE A 97 -5.51 11.27 8.12
CA ILE A 97 -6.37 12.14 8.92
C ILE A 97 -5.61 13.33 9.54
N ASN A 98 -4.28 13.26 9.59
CA ASN A 98 -3.42 14.19 10.35
C ASN A 98 -2.66 15.22 9.48
N GLY A 99 -3.00 15.38 8.20
CA GLY A 99 -2.41 16.42 7.34
C GLY A 99 -1.39 15.86 6.35
N PRO A 100 -0.23 16.52 6.10
CA PRO A 100 0.74 16.08 5.08
C PRO A 100 1.14 14.62 5.24
N ASP A 101 1.21 13.89 4.13
CA ASP A 101 1.59 12.47 4.12
C ASP A 101 3.12 12.33 4.10
N ASN A 102 3.66 11.47 4.96
CA ASN A 102 5.09 11.15 5.01
C ASN A 102 5.45 9.93 4.14
N LEU A 103 4.45 9.21 3.63
CA LEU A 103 4.68 8.10 2.72
C LEU A 103 4.84 8.59 1.27
N PRO A 104 5.65 7.90 0.45
CA PRO A 104 5.84 8.28 -0.96
C PRO A 104 4.52 8.29 -1.74
N VAL A 105 4.34 9.25 -2.65
CA VAL A 105 3.17 9.19 -3.54
C VAL A 105 3.26 7.95 -4.46
N LEU A 106 2.12 7.37 -4.79
CA LEU A 106 2.06 6.09 -5.53
C LEU A 106 2.71 6.18 -6.92
N SER A 107 2.73 7.37 -7.55
CA SER A 107 3.44 7.62 -8.81
C SER A 107 4.94 7.37 -8.70
N ASP A 108 5.55 7.80 -7.59
CA ASP A 108 6.99 7.71 -7.36
C ASP A 108 7.38 6.27 -7.05
N LEU A 109 6.58 5.57 -6.24
CA LEU A 109 6.74 4.14 -6.03
C LEU A 109 6.61 3.35 -7.34
N ASN A 110 5.65 3.72 -8.20
CA ASN A 110 5.53 3.09 -9.52
C ASN A 110 6.74 3.37 -10.41
N ALA A 111 7.34 4.56 -10.34
CA ALA A 111 8.58 4.85 -11.04
C ALA A 111 9.74 4.00 -10.50
N GLN A 112 9.89 3.91 -9.18
CA GLN A 112 10.91 3.06 -8.53
C GLN A 112 10.73 1.58 -8.88
N ILE A 113 9.49 1.06 -8.87
CA ILE A 113 9.19 -0.31 -9.30
C ILE A 113 9.70 -0.53 -10.72
N ARG A 114 9.41 0.37 -11.66
CA ARG A 114 9.89 0.26 -13.05
C ARG A 114 11.41 0.27 -13.13
N THR A 115 12.07 1.19 -12.43
CA THR A 115 13.53 1.30 -12.39
C THR A 115 14.18 0.01 -11.88
N GLN A 116 13.73 -0.50 -10.73
CA GLN A 116 14.27 -1.73 -10.14
C GLN A 116 13.98 -2.97 -11.00
N THR A 117 12.82 -2.97 -11.65
CA THR A 117 12.41 -4.02 -12.58
C THR A 117 13.28 -4.04 -13.84
N ALA A 118 13.79 -2.90 -14.29
CA ALA A 118 14.69 -2.79 -15.43
C ALA A 118 16.18 -2.98 -15.09
N ALA A 119 16.57 -2.77 -13.83
CA ALA A 119 17.98 -2.78 -13.41
C ALA A 119 18.62 -4.18 -13.32
N SER A 120 17.81 -5.25 -13.25
CA SER A 120 18.29 -6.62 -13.11
C SER A 120 17.34 -7.63 -13.73
N ASN A 121 17.86 -8.80 -14.09
CA ASN A 121 17.06 -9.96 -14.49
C ASN A 121 16.40 -10.66 -13.28
N ALA A 122 16.80 -10.32 -12.06
CA ALA A 122 16.13 -10.79 -10.84
C ALA A 122 14.79 -10.09 -10.66
N ILE A 123 13.76 -10.82 -10.25
CA ILE A 123 12.43 -10.30 -9.95
C ILE A 123 12.50 -9.47 -8.65
N PRO A 124 12.25 -8.15 -8.70
CA PRO A 124 12.21 -7.34 -7.50
C PRO A 124 11.01 -7.71 -6.63
N LEU A 125 11.24 -7.79 -5.33
CA LEU A 125 10.20 -7.95 -4.32
C LEU A 125 9.93 -6.59 -3.68
N ILE A 126 8.68 -6.16 -3.73
CA ILE A 126 8.20 -4.97 -3.03
C ILE A 126 7.56 -5.38 -1.71
N VAL A 127 7.85 -4.64 -0.64
CA VAL A 127 7.39 -4.95 0.73
C VAL A 127 6.84 -3.68 1.37
N GLN A 128 5.70 -3.78 2.05
CA GLN A 128 5.17 -2.72 2.90
C GLN A 128 4.92 -3.23 4.32
N ARG A 129 5.34 -2.44 5.31
CA ARG A 129 4.88 -2.52 6.71
C ARG A 129 4.30 -1.17 7.11
N LEU A 130 2.98 -1.06 7.21
CA LEU A 130 2.34 0.23 7.50
C LEU A 130 1.52 0.14 8.78
N ASP A 131 1.80 1.05 9.71
CA ASP A 131 0.95 1.24 10.89
C ASP A 131 -0.25 2.13 10.54
N TYR A 132 -1.43 1.72 11.00
CA TYR A 132 -2.70 2.43 10.82
C TYR A 132 -3.57 2.31 12.08
N ALA A 133 -4.47 3.25 12.28
CA ALA A 133 -5.50 3.20 13.30
C ALA A 133 -6.82 2.68 12.71
N THR A 134 -7.62 2.03 13.54
CA THR A 134 -9.02 1.70 13.25
C THR A 134 -9.87 1.99 14.46
N LEU A 135 -11.13 2.36 14.25
CA LEU A 135 -12.09 2.45 15.34
C LEU A 135 -12.35 1.07 15.96
N ARG A 136 -12.46 1.06 17.28
CA ARG A 136 -13.05 -0.07 17.98
C ARG A 136 -14.47 -0.29 17.49
N SER A 137 -14.82 -1.53 17.20
CA SER A 137 -16.17 -1.90 16.73
C SER A 137 -17.27 -1.64 17.78
N ASP A 138 -16.89 -1.52 19.06
CA ASP A 138 -17.79 -1.22 20.19
C ASP A 138 -17.69 0.24 20.67
N ALA A 139 -17.01 1.14 19.93
CA ALA A 139 -16.71 2.49 20.42
C ALA A 139 -17.94 3.30 20.86
N ILE A 140 -19.09 3.12 20.19
CA ILE A 140 -20.33 3.80 20.55
C ILE A 140 -21.00 3.12 21.76
N GLN A 141 -21.13 1.79 21.73
CA GLN A 141 -21.77 1.00 22.78
C GLN A 141 -21.00 1.10 24.11
N ALA A 142 -19.68 1.19 24.05
CA ALA A 142 -18.80 1.35 25.21
C ALA A 142 -18.69 2.82 25.68
N GLY A 143 -19.42 3.76 25.08
CA GLY A 143 -19.40 5.17 25.47
C GLY A 143 -18.04 5.87 25.24
N LEU A 144 -17.26 5.43 24.24
CA LEU A 144 -15.98 6.03 23.90
C LEU A 144 -16.14 7.15 22.85
N LEU A 145 -17.12 6.99 21.97
CA LEU A 145 -17.57 7.98 21.00
C LEU A 145 -19.09 8.11 21.08
N ARG A 146 -19.61 9.26 20.66
CA ARG A 146 -21.05 9.49 20.49
C ARG A 146 -21.33 9.88 19.05
N GLY A 147 -22.32 9.21 18.43
CA GLY A 147 -22.86 9.60 17.13
C GLY A 147 -24.05 10.57 17.31
N GLN A 148 -24.02 11.70 16.62
CA GLN A 148 -25.13 12.66 16.60
C GLN A 148 -25.09 13.47 15.29
N ASN A 149 -26.24 13.60 14.59
CA ASN A 149 -26.36 14.34 13.34
C ASN A 149 -25.31 13.96 12.28
N ASP A 150 -25.09 12.66 12.07
CA ASP A 150 -24.07 12.10 11.16
C ASP A 150 -22.62 12.50 11.49
N GLN A 151 -22.37 12.97 12.71
CA GLN A 151 -21.04 13.30 13.23
C GLN A 151 -20.68 12.44 14.43
N LEU A 152 -19.39 12.21 14.58
CA LEU A 152 -18.78 11.58 15.74
C LEU A 152 -18.23 12.65 16.67
N PHE A 153 -18.43 12.44 17.97
CA PHE A 153 -17.95 13.28 19.05
C PHE A 153 -17.17 12.42 20.04
N ASP A 154 -16.09 12.98 20.60
CA ASP A 154 -15.46 12.40 21.78
C ASP A 154 -16.40 12.46 22.99
N VAL A 155 -16.36 11.41 23.81
CA VAL A 155 -17.02 11.40 25.11
C VAL A 155 -16.02 11.88 26.16
N PRO A 156 -16.27 13.01 26.86
CA PRO A 156 -15.39 13.50 27.91
C PRO A 156 -15.21 12.48 29.03
N GLY A 157 -13.98 12.30 29.51
CA GLY A 157 -13.68 11.40 30.62
C GLY A 157 -13.84 9.90 30.29
N ARG A 158 -13.89 9.52 29.00
CA ARG A 158 -13.96 8.11 28.59
C ARG A 158 -12.84 7.27 29.21
N PRO A 159 -13.11 6.00 29.57
CA PRO A 159 -12.15 5.16 30.29
C PRO A 159 -11.03 4.58 29.39
N ALA A 160 -11.17 4.67 28.07
CA ALA A 160 -10.23 4.09 27.10
C ALA A 160 -10.23 4.85 25.77
N SER A 161 -9.20 4.63 24.96
CA SER A 161 -9.18 5.15 23.58
C SER A 161 -10.21 4.42 22.69
N PRO A 162 -10.92 5.13 21.80
CA PRO A 162 -11.78 4.52 20.80
C PRO A 162 -10.99 3.93 19.62
N TYR A 163 -9.69 4.20 19.53
CA TYR A 163 -8.83 3.78 18.43
C TYR A 163 -7.97 2.58 18.82
N LEU A 164 -7.72 1.70 17.84
CA LEU A 164 -6.77 0.59 17.93
C LEU A 164 -5.64 0.83 16.94
N LEU A 165 -4.40 0.74 17.40
CA LEU A 165 -3.23 0.67 16.52
C LEU A 165 -3.14 -0.74 15.89
N LYS A 166 -2.94 -0.77 14.59
CA LYS A 166 -2.81 -1.97 13.75
C LYS A 166 -1.62 -1.85 12.82
N THR A 167 -1.03 -2.98 12.46
CA THR A 167 0.04 -3.05 11.45
C THR A 167 -0.41 -3.88 10.26
N LEU A 168 -0.25 -3.32 9.05
CA LEU A 168 -0.36 -3.99 7.76
C LEU A 168 1.01 -4.53 7.36
N PHE A 169 1.06 -5.75 6.84
CA PHE A 169 2.21 -6.29 6.12
C PHE A 169 1.79 -6.97 4.83
N ALA A 170 2.46 -6.60 3.74
CA ALA A 170 2.23 -7.19 2.44
C ALA A 170 3.52 -7.14 1.62
N ALA A 171 3.74 -8.17 0.81
CA ALA A 171 4.85 -8.23 -0.11
C ALA A 171 4.41 -8.81 -1.45
N ALA A 172 4.96 -8.36 -2.56
CA ALA A 172 4.60 -8.87 -3.88
C ALA A 172 5.81 -8.89 -4.81
N PRO A 173 5.86 -9.81 -5.78
CA PRO A 173 6.82 -9.71 -6.85
C PRO A 173 6.39 -8.63 -7.85
N ALA A 174 7.34 -7.81 -8.32
CA ALA A 174 7.09 -6.77 -9.31
C ALA A 174 6.80 -7.33 -10.72
N ARG A 175 7.21 -8.57 -10.97
CA ARG A 175 6.85 -9.38 -12.15
C ARG A 175 6.33 -10.73 -11.69
N ASN A 176 5.28 -11.24 -12.32
CA ASN A 176 4.64 -12.51 -11.97
C ASN A 176 4.87 -13.63 -12.99
N VAL A 177 5.78 -13.43 -13.95
CA VAL A 177 6.11 -14.39 -15.00
C VAL A 177 7.62 -14.51 -15.12
N ALA A 178 8.09 -15.75 -15.27
CA ALA A 178 9.45 -16.08 -15.65
C ALA A 178 9.41 -17.19 -16.72
N SER A 179 10.29 -17.11 -17.71
CA SER A 179 10.34 -18.05 -18.84
C SER A 179 11.32 -19.21 -18.64
N MET A 180 12.11 -19.19 -17.56
CA MET A 180 13.14 -20.18 -17.26
C MET A 180 12.82 -20.91 -15.95
N GLY A 181 13.28 -22.16 -15.85
CA GLY A 181 13.16 -22.95 -14.62
C GLY A 181 13.97 -22.35 -13.46
N THR A 182 15.07 -21.68 -13.75
CA THR A 182 15.84 -20.92 -12.76
C THR A 182 15.37 -19.47 -12.74
N VAL A 183 14.84 -19.03 -11.60
CA VAL A 183 14.29 -17.68 -11.40
C VAL A 183 15.02 -17.02 -10.25
N SER A 184 15.56 -15.82 -10.48
CA SER A 184 16.22 -15.04 -9.43
C SER A 184 15.26 -14.01 -8.85
N PHE A 185 15.32 -13.80 -7.54
CA PHE A 185 14.55 -12.80 -6.80
C PHE A 185 15.50 -11.87 -6.04
N VAL A 186 15.12 -10.61 -5.86
CA VAL A 186 15.91 -9.65 -5.10
C VAL A 186 15.00 -8.80 -4.22
N PHE A 187 15.48 -8.40 -3.05
CA PHE A 187 14.85 -7.39 -2.20
C PHE A 187 15.58 -6.06 -2.40
N PRO A 188 15.12 -5.13 -3.26
CA PRO A 188 15.71 -3.80 -3.32
C PRO A 188 15.27 -2.99 -2.10
N GLN A 189 16.22 -2.35 -1.42
CA GLN A 189 15.89 -1.48 -0.28
C GLN A 189 14.97 -0.32 -0.70
N ALA A 190 15.09 0.17 -1.94
CA ALA A 190 14.21 1.20 -2.50
C ALA A 190 12.73 0.76 -2.65
N LEU A 191 12.42 -0.54 -2.58
CA LEU A 191 11.05 -1.07 -2.62
C LEU A 191 10.58 -1.58 -1.26
N HIS A 192 11.23 -1.16 -0.17
CA HIS A 192 10.74 -1.37 1.19
C HIS A 192 10.08 -0.08 1.68
N VAL A 193 8.75 -0.13 1.81
CA VAL A 193 7.95 0.98 2.33
C VAL A 193 7.58 0.69 3.77
N GLN A 194 7.79 1.67 4.65
CA GLN A 194 7.50 1.52 6.06
C GLN A 194 6.91 2.80 6.66
N SER A 195 5.93 2.65 7.53
CA SER A 195 5.57 3.66 8.54
C SER A 195 5.69 3.03 9.94
N GLY A 196 5.78 3.88 10.97
CA GLY A 196 5.94 3.45 12.36
C GLY A 196 7.39 3.17 12.77
N GLY A 197 7.57 2.63 13.97
CA GLY A 197 8.88 2.37 14.58
C GLY A 197 9.54 1.05 14.13
N GLY A 198 10.79 0.86 14.54
CA GLY A 198 11.57 -0.37 14.35
C GLY A 198 12.37 -0.48 13.05
N THR A 199 13.39 -1.33 13.05
CA THR A 199 14.27 -1.63 11.90
C THR A 199 14.13 -3.09 11.48
N VAL A 200 14.40 -3.39 10.21
CA VAL A 200 14.40 -4.77 9.70
C VAL A 200 15.63 -5.51 10.26
N LEU A 201 15.37 -6.57 11.02
CA LEU A 201 16.40 -7.45 11.60
C LEU A 201 16.80 -8.58 10.66
N SER A 202 15.85 -9.12 9.91
CA SER A 202 16.12 -10.20 8.96
C SER A 202 15.09 -10.25 7.83
N LEU A 203 15.55 -10.79 6.69
CA LEU A 203 14.73 -11.11 5.54
C LEU A 203 14.84 -12.60 5.26
N ALA A 204 13.74 -13.24 4.92
CA ALA A 204 13.72 -14.60 4.44
C ALA A 204 12.63 -14.79 3.40
N ILE A 205 12.86 -15.74 2.51
CA ILE A 205 11.97 -16.09 1.42
C ILE A 205 11.89 -17.61 1.29
N ASP A 206 10.68 -18.13 1.16
CA ASP A 206 10.42 -19.52 0.80
C ASP A 206 9.82 -19.52 -0.60
N PHE A 207 10.57 -20.06 -1.55
CA PHE A 207 10.21 -20.05 -2.98
C PHE A 207 9.15 -21.09 -3.34
N GLY A 208 8.79 -22.00 -2.42
CA GLY A 208 7.95 -23.14 -2.74
C GLY A 208 8.66 -24.20 -3.60
N ASP A 209 9.99 -24.23 -3.55
CA ASP A 209 10.86 -25.19 -4.26
C ASP A 209 11.31 -26.37 -3.37
N GLY A 210 10.79 -26.46 -2.14
CA GLY A 210 11.10 -27.51 -1.16
C GLY A 210 12.25 -27.18 -0.20
N ARG A 211 12.97 -26.06 -0.39
CA ARG A 211 14.07 -25.66 0.51
C ARG A 211 13.62 -25.00 1.81
N GLY A 212 12.34 -24.64 1.90
CA GLY A 212 11.82 -23.83 3.00
C GLY A 212 12.32 -22.38 2.94
N TYR A 213 12.38 -21.71 4.10
CA TYR A 213 12.84 -20.32 4.18
C TYR A 213 14.37 -20.24 4.03
N VAL A 214 14.80 -19.45 3.06
CA VAL A 214 16.19 -19.08 2.81
C VAL A 214 16.41 -17.64 3.28
N THR A 215 17.49 -17.39 4.02
CA THR A 215 17.89 -16.04 4.44
C THR A 215 18.21 -15.17 3.23
N ALA A 216 17.77 -13.92 3.27
CA ALA A 216 17.99 -12.93 2.23
C ALA A 216 18.71 -11.68 2.78
N THR A 217 19.38 -10.98 1.88
CA THR A 217 20.04 -9.70 2.16
C THR A 217 19.56 -8.67 1.14
N TRP A 218 19.43 -7.41 1.56
CA TRP A 218 19.07 -6.32 0.67
C TRP A 218 20.02 -6.25 -0.55
N GLY A 219 19.43 -6.08 -1.73
CA GLY A 219 20.14 -5.92 -2.99
C GLY A 219 20.82 -7.19 -3.54
N GLN A 220 20.84 -8.30 -2.79
CA GLN A 220 21.48 -9.54 -3.22
C GLN A 220 20.45 -10.49 -3.87
N PRO A 221 20.65 -10.86 -5.16
CA PRO A 221 19.76 -11.81 -5.82
C PRO A 221 19.87 -13.23 -5.27
N ILE A 222 18.75 -13.95 -5.22
CA ILE A 222 18.65 -15.33 -4.71
C ILE A 222 17.89 -16.15 -5.75
N ALA A 223 18.49 -17.25 -6.19
CA ALA A 223 17.92 -18.12 -7.20
C ALA A 223 17.02 -19.20 -6.58
N ALA A 224 15.87 -19.42 -7.21
CA ALA A 224 15.00 -20.57 -7.05
C ALA A 224 15.04 -21.42 -8.32
N THR A 225 14.94 -22.75 -8.18
CA THR A 225 14.90 -23.67 -9.32
C THR A 225 13.59 -24.44 -9.32
N TYR A 226 12.87 -24.38 -10.43
CA TYR A 226 11.62 -25.08 -10.67
C TYR A 226 11.77 -26.05 -11.84
N THR A 227 11.56 -27.33 -11.58
CA THR A 227 11.60 -28.40 -12.60
C THR A 227 10.27 -28.58 -13.34
N VAL A 228 9.18 -28.03 -12.80
CA VAL A 228 7.83 -28.13 -13.35
C VAL A 228 7.25 -26.73 -13.53
N ALA A 229 6.73 -26.44 -14.71
CA ALA A 229 6.03 -25.19 -15.02
C ALA A 229 4.74 -25.02 -14.21
N GLY A 230 4.22 -23.79 -14.16
CA GLY A 230 2.95 -23.47 -13.50
C GLY A 230 3.09 -22.45 -12.38
N VAL A 231 1.98 -22.20 -11.68
CA VAL A 231 1.90 -21.17 -10.64
C VAL A 231 2.73 -21.59 -9.43
N LYS A 232 3.71 -20.75 -9.06
CA LYS A 232 4.51 -20.90 -7.84
C LYS A 232 4.07 -19.88 -6.80
N ARG A 233 4.02 -20.32 -5.54
CA ARG A 233 3.65 -19.48 -4.40
C ARG A 233 4.90 -19.22 -3.56
N VAL A 234 5.30 -17.96 -3.50
CA VAL A 234 6.43 -17.51 -2.71
C VAL A 234 5.92 -16.91 -1.40
N LYS A 235 6.54 -17.28 -0.28
CA LYS A 235 6.27 -16.70 1.04
C LYS A 235 7.43 -15.81 1.43
N ILE A 236 7.12 -14.62 1.92
CA ILE A 236 8.10 -13.61 2.33
C ILE A 236 7.96 -13.39 3.83
N LYS A 237 9.09 -13.35 4.54
CA LYS A 237 9.16 -13.13 5.98
C LYS A 237 10.18 -12.04 6.26
N LEU A 238 9.76 -11.01 6.98
CA LEU A 238 10.65 -10.00 7.54
C LEU A 238 10.45 -9.96 9.05
N ALA A 239 11.54 -9.89 9.80
CA ALA A 239 11.51 -9.62 11.23
C ALA A 239 11.88 -8.16 11.47
N TYR A 240 11.14 -7.50 12.36
CA TYR A 240 11.39 -6.12 12.77
C TYR A 240 11.80 -6.09 14.24
N SER A 241 12.56 -5.06 14.64
CA SER A 241 12.95 -4.85 16.04
C SER A 241 11.77 -4.55 16.95
N GLU A 242 10.66 -4.08 16.38
CA GLU A 242 9.39 -3.87 17.07
C GLU A 242 8.36 -4.91 16.64
N VAL A 243 7.51 -5.32 17.58
CA VAL A 243 6.44 -6.28 17.33
C VAL A 243 5.28 -5.58 16.63
N PHE A 244 4.58 -6.30 15.74
CA PHE A 244 3.38 -5.82 15.07
C PHE A 244 2.29 -5.42 16.08
N ALA A 245 1.55 -4.36 15.78
CA ALA A 245 0.43 -3.91 16.59
C ALA A 245 -0.91 -4.52 16.12
N PRO A 246 -1.79 -4.98 17.03
CA PRO A 246 -1.46 -5.39 18.39
C PRO A 246 -0.52 -6.60 18.35
N SER A 247 0.33 -6.73 19.37
CA SER A 247 1.10 -7.95 19.55
C SER A 247 0.11 -9.12 19.60
N LEU A 248 0.22 -10.05 18.66
CA LEU A 248 -0.60 -11.25 18.66
C LEU A 248 -0.14 -12.17 19.81
N THR A 249 -0.39 -11.79 21.06
CA THR A 249 -0.41 -12.73 22.18
C THR A 249 -1.67 -13.56 22.07
N LYS A 250 -1.65 -14.55 21.17
CA LYS A 250 -2.60 -15.65 21.27
C LYS A 250 -2.14 -16.49 22.46
N ASN A 251 -2.79 -16.33 23.62
CA ASN A 251 -2.77 -17.38 24.64
C ASN A 251 -3.15 -18.67 23.92
N ALA A 252 -2.19 -19.56 23.74
CA ALA A 252 -2.43 -20.89 23.23
C ALA A 252 -3.31 -21.58 24.28
N SER A 253 -4.63 -21.54 24.07
CA SER A 253 -5.53 -22.52 24.65
C SER A 253 -4.96 -23.88 24.28
N THR A 254 -4.44 -24.57 25.28
CA THR A 254 -3.93 -25.91 25.18
C THR A 254 -5.04 -26.79 24.61
N ALA A 255 -4.83 -27.31 23.40
CA ALA A 255 -5.66 -28.37 22.89
C ALA A 255 -5.51 -29.56 23.84
N ARG A 256 -6.58 -29.84 24.59
CA ARG A 256 -6.74 -31.07 25.37
C ARG A 256 -6.55 -32.25 24.42
N PRO A 257 -5.63 -33.20 24.68
CA PRO A 257 -5.53 -34.38 23.85
C PRO A 257 -6.76 -35.25 24.14
N SER A 258 -7.53 -35.57 23.11
CA SER A 258 -8.41 -36.73 23.15
C SER A 258 -8.17 -37.53 21.89
N ALA A 259 -7.50 -38.66 22.10
CA ALA A 259 -7.36 -39.72 21.15
C ALA A 259 -8.74 -40.34 20.88
N VAL A 260 -9.15 -40.37 19.62
CA VAL A 260 -10.06 -41.40 19.11
C VAL A 260 -9.57 -41.75 17.69
N PRO A 261 -9.19 -43.00 17.40
CA PRO A 261 -8.81 -43.44 16.08
C PRO A 261 -10.05 -43.87 15.27
N GLY A 262 -10.21 -43.36 14.04
CA GLY A 262 -11.13 -43.93 13.06
C GLY A 262 -11.74 -42.96 12.04
N SER A 263 -11.08 -42.82 10.87
CA SER A 263 -11.65 -42.54 9.53
C SER A 263 -12.35 -41.19 9.23
N PRO A 264 -12.50 -40.83 7.95
CA PRO A 264 -11.49 -40.59 6.91
C PRO A 264 -11.39 -39.09 6.54
N ILE A 265 -10.23 -38.72 5.99
CA ILE A 265 -9.88 -37.36 5.56
C ILE A 265 -10.67 -36.99 4.31
N ALA A 266 -11.46 -35.90 4.37
CA ALA A 266 -11.96 -35.19 3.20
C ALA A 266 -11.03 -34.02 2.89
N SER A 267 -10.39 -34.06 1.72
CA SER A 267 -9.62 -32.95 1.14
C SER A 267 -10.55 -31.98 0.42
N VAL A 268 -10.34 -30.67 0.56
CA VAL A 268 -10.84 -29.69 -0.42
C VAL A 268 -9.79 -28.59 -0.65
N SER A 269 -9.66 -28.27 -1.95
CA SER A 269 -8.75 -27.45 -2.75
C SER A 269 -8.43 -26.03 -2.30
#